data_AF-A0A4Y2P872-F1
#
_entry.id   AF-A0A4Y2P872-F1
#
_cell.length_a   1.000
_cell.length_b   1.000
_cell.length_c   1.000
_cell.angle_alpha   90.00
_cell.angle_beta   90.00
_cell.angle_gamma   90.00
#
_symmetry.space_group_name_H-M   'P 1'
#
loop_
_entity.id
_entity.type
_entity.pdbx_description
1 polymer ?
#
loop_
_entity_poly.entity_id
_entity_poly.type
_entity_poly.pdbx_seq_one_letter_code
_entity_poly.pdbx_strand_id
1 'polypeptide(L)'
;MAYLNDLMEWEYKWEYTYEECHNETMIDYCQIKLGQQNIPCKKSYMRIPVIDSKGDPNCCYIIDSLVGQPNAEEDLYPNTFIIELDINTQVEEYVMSSVPVMIQVKVHDRRAMVNPFSDGYSLEGGMQYNAYVSMVKVLVFTGLLKCRVFEKGLYINIKNTKR
;
A
#
# COMPACT_ATOMS: atom_id res chain seq x y z
N MET A 1 -40.46 25.20 -12.21
CA MET A 1 -39.71 25.05 -10.94
C MET A 1 -38.63 24.01 -11.18
N ALA A 2 -37.44 24.46 -11.57
CA ALA A 2 -36.28 23.62 -11.83
C ALA A 2 -35.24 23.96 -10.76
N TYR A 3 -35.30 23.26 -9.63
CA TYR A 3 -34.33 23.35 -8.54
C TYR A 3 -34.26 21.97 -7.90
N LEU A 4 -33.62 21.02 -8.58
CA LEU A 4 -33.29 19.70 -8.02
C LEU A 4 -32.21 18.94 -8.81
N ASN A 5 -31.56 19.56 -9.82
CA ASN A 5 -30.52 18.91 -10.62
C ASN A 5 -29.11 19.53 -10.45
N ASP A 6 -28.96 20.64 -9.73
CA ASP A 6 -27.65 21.31 -9.56
C ASP A 6 -26.79 20.74 -8.39
N LEU A 7 -27.22 19.64 -7.76
CA LEU A 7 -26.59 19.10 -6.55
C LEU A 7 -25.88 17.75 -6.75
N MET A 8 -25.73 17.29 -7.99
CA MET A 8 -25.32 15.91 -8.25
C MET A 8 -24.35 15.71 -9.43
N GLU A 9 -23.49 16.69 -9.71
CA GLU A 9 -22.35 16.54 -10.64
C GLU A 9 -21.08 17.18 -10.07
N TRP A 10 -20.67 16.81 -8.86
CA TRP A 10 -19.25 16.91 -8.51
C TRP A 10 -18.59 15.64 -9.06
N GLU A 11 -18.36 15.60 -10.37
CA GLU A 11 -17.36 14.70 -10.94
C GLU A 11 -16.01 15.10 -10.33
N TYR A 12 -15.66 14.45 -9.23
CA TYR A 12 -14.41 14.68 -8.53
C TYR A 12 -13.27 14.31 -9.49
N LYS A 13 -12.61 15.34 -10.06
CA LYS A 13 -11.53 15.14 -11.03
C LYS A 13 -10.30 14.62 -10.28
N TRP A 14 -10.00 13.34 -10.49
CA TRP A 14 -8.82 12.66 -9.95
C TRP A 14 -7.49 13.39 -10.22
N GLU A 15 -7.44 14.24 -11.24
CA GLU A 15 -6.32 15.12 -11.55
C GLU A 15 -5.91 15.97 -10.34
N TYR A 16 -6.86 16.51 -9.56
CA TYR A 16 -6.56 17.30 -8.36
C TYR A 16 -5.98 16.44 -7.23
N THR A 17 -6.42 15.19 -7.10
CA THR A 17 -5.86 14.28 -6.08
C THR A 17 -4.39 14.04 -6.32
N TYR A 18 -3.95 13.91 -7.57
CA TYR A 18 -2.52 13.74 -7.88
C TYR A 18 -1.67 14.98 -7.59
N GLU A 19 -2.26 16.18 -7.67
CA GLU A 19 -1.60 17.45 -7.33
C GLU A 19 -1.46 17.63 -5.81
N GLU A 20 -2.44 17.15 -5.04
CA GLU A 20 -2.44 17.20 -3.57
C GLU A 20 -1.79 15.96 -2.91
N CYS A 21 -1.55 14.88 -3.66
CA CYS A 21 -0.77 13.74 -3.19
C CYS A 21 0.64 14.20 -2.78
N HIS A 22 1.13 13.70 -1.65
CA HIS A 22 2.55 13.83 -1.32
C HIS A 22 3.44 13.29 -2.46
N ASN A 23 4.70 13.71 -2.50
CA ASN A 23 5.66 13.13 -3.41
C ASN A 23 6.18 11.78 -2.87
N GLU A 24 7.01 11.09 -3.65
CA GLU A 24 7.70 9.88 -3.19
C GLU A 24 8.61 10.09 -1.97
N THR A 25 8.78 11.36 -1.55
CA THR A 25 9.46 11.78 -0.32
C THR A 25 8.79 11.29 0.96
N MET A 26 7.56 10.77 0.90
CA MET A 26 6.96 10.07 2.03
C MET A 26 7.69 8.75 2.36
N ILE A 27 8.30 8.09 1.36
CA ILE A 27 9.08 6.86 1.55
C ILE A 27 10.56 7.22 1.50
N ASP A 28 11.10 7.60 2.66
CA ASP A 28 12.51 7.98 2.84
C ASP A 28 13.45 6.81 2.54
N TYR A 29 13.06 5.60 2.96
CA TYR A 29 13.88 4.41 2.83
C TYR A 29 13.05 3.17 2.48
N CYS A 30 13.56 2.36 1.56
CA CYS A 30 12.98 1.06 1.22
C CYS A 30 14.08 0.09 0.78
N GLN A 31 14.17 -1.05 1.46
CA GLN A 31 15.05 -2.15 1.06
C GLN A 31 14.39 -3.52 1.24
N ILE A 32 14.82 -4.46 0.39
CA ILE A 32 14.48 -5.87 0.47
C ILE A 32 15.73 -6.63 0.91
N LYS A 33 15.67 -7.32 2.04
CA LYS A 33 16.76 -8.18 2.53
C LYS A 33 16.50 -9.64 2.16
N LEU A 34 17.39 -10.19 1.33
CA LEU A 34 17.39 -11.57 0.86
C LEU A 34 18.64 -12.29 1.41
N GLY A 35 18.50 -12.87 2.61
CA GLY A 35 19.64 -13.49 3.29
C GLY A 35 20.74 -12.47 3.62
N GLN A 36 21.86 -12.53 2.91
CA GLN A 36 22.98 -11.58 3.07
C GLN A 36 22.93 -10.39 2.09
N GLN A 37 22.01 -10.39 1.13
CA GLN A 37 21.89 -9.33 0.15
C GLN A 37 20.86 -8.30 0.58
N ASN A 38 21.20 -7.02 0.44
CA ASN A 38 20.28 -5.89 0.62
C ASN A 38 20.06 -5.24 -0.74
N ILE A 39 18.82 -5.30 -1.23
CA ILE A 39 18.44 -4.79 -2.54
C ILE A 39 17.56 -3.55 -2.31
N PRO A 40 17.91 -2.37 -2.85
CA PRO A 40 17.04 -1.20 -2.76
C PRO A 40 15.74 -1.45 -3.53
N CYS A 41 14.61 -0.98 -3.01
CA CYS A 41 13.34 -1.10 -3.73
C CYS A 41 13.37 -0.31 -5.05
N LYS A 42 12.69 -0.83 -6.07
CA LYS A 42 12.61 -0.17 -7.38
C LYS A 42 11.75 1.09 -7.28
N LYS A 43 12.33 2.24 -7.63
CA LYS A 43 11.63 3.52 -7.85
C LYS A 43 11.39 3.73 -9.35
N SER A 44 10.42 4.54 -9.78
CA SER A 44 9.36 5.25 -9.04
C SER A 44 8.27 4.32 -8.50
N TYR A 45 7.63 4.72 -7.41
CA TYR A 45 6.50 3.97 -6.85
C TYR A 45 5.21 4.31 -7.60
N MET A 46 4.37 3.31 -7.82
CA MET A 46 3.08 3.55 -8.49
C MET A 46 2.15 4.28 -7.53
N ARG A 47 1.70 5.48 -7.91
CA ARG A 47 0.67 6.23 -7.19
C ARG A 47 -0.70 5.80 -7.66
N ILE A 48 -1.59 5.53 -6.70
CA ILE A 48 -3.00 5.25 -6.97
C ILE A 48 -3.87 6.16 -6.10
N PRO A 49 -4.87 6.84 -6.68
CA PRO A 49 -5.86 7.54 -5.90
C PRO A 49 -6.82 6.52 -5.29
N VAL A 50 -7.20 6.75 -4.06
CA VAL A 50 -8.13 5.91 -3.30
C VAL A 50 -9.11 6.80 -2.55
N ILE A 51 -10.25 6.23 -2.16
CA ILE A 51 -11.25 6.92 -1.32
C ILE A 51 -11.25 6.24 0.04
N ASP A 52 -11.26 7.02 1.11
CA ASP A 52 -11.32 6.45 2.45
C ASP A 52 -12.74 6.03 2.85
N SER A 53 -12.88 5.52 4.08
CA SER A 53 -14.18 5.09 4.62
C SER A 53 -15.23 6.21 4.76
N LYS A 54 -14.82 7.48 4.72
CA LYS A 54 -15.69 8.67 4.84
C LYS A 54 -16.08 9.25 3.48
N GLY A 55 -15.47 8.76 2.39
CA GLY A 55 -15.65 9.34 1.07
C GLY A 55 -14.59 10.37 0.71
N ASP A 56 -13.57 10.55 1.56
CA ASP A 56 -12.53 11.55 1.35
C ASP A 56 -11.43 10.99 0.41
N PRO A 57 -10.99 11.79 -0.56
CA PRO A 57 -9.98 11.41 -1.54
C PRO A 57 -8.59 11.34 -0.88
N ASN A 58 -7.86 10.29 -1.21
CA ASN A 58 -6.56 9.97 -0.63
C ASN A 58 -5.62 9.41 -1.70
N CYS A 59 -4.34 9.30 -1.37
CA CYS A 59 -3.29 8.79 -2.25
C CYS A 59 -2.57 7.60 -1.61
N CYS A 60 -2.30 6.56 -2.39
CA CYS A 60 -1.51 5.42 -1.94
C CYS A 60 -0.36 5.14 -2.90
N TYR A 61 0.73 4.59 -2.35
CA TYR A 61 1.92 4.19 -3.11
C TYR A 61 2.03 2.68 -3.07
N ILE A 62 2.16 2.06 -4.24
CA ILE A 62 2.40 0.63 -4.37
C ILE A 62 3.89 0.43 -4.66
N ILE A 63 4.54 -0.31 -3.76
CA ILE A 63 5.92 -0.75 -3.91
C ILE A 63 5.90 -2.04 -4.71
N ASP A 64 6.78 -2.13 -5.71
CA ASP A 64 6.97 -3.32 -6.54
C ASP A 64 5.71 -3.74 -7.36
N SER A 65 4.95 -2.75 -7.85
CA SER A 65 3.74 -2.97 -8.66
C SER A 65 4.05 -3.53 -10.05
N LEU A 66 3.24 -4.49 -10.49
CA LEU A 66 3.17 -5.01 -11.87
C LEU A 66 1.78 -4.75 -12.50
N VAL A 67 0.99 -3.86 -11.91
CA VAL A 67 -0.31 -3.46 -12.46
C VAL A 67 -0.11 -2.89 -13.87
N GLY A 68 -0.95 -3.31 -14.81
CA GLY A 68 -0.87 -2.90 -16.22
C GLY A 68 0.26 -3.55 -17.03
N GLN A 69 1.06 -4.45 -16.43
CA GLN A 69 2.18 -5.14 -17.08
C GLN A 69 1.93 -6.65 -17.16
N PRO A 70 1.01 -7.13 -18.02
CA PRO A 70 0.62 -8.54 -18.07
C PRO A 70 1.80 -9.47 -18.40
N ASN A 71 2.75 -9.00 -19.21
CA ASN A 71 3.90 -9.79 -19.68
C ASN A 71 5.17 -9.61 -18.84
N ALA A 72 5.14 -8.80 -17.77
CA ALA A 72 6.31 -8.66 -16.89
C ALA A 72 6.58 -9.98 -16.16
N GLU A 73 7.85 -10.34 -16.05
CA GLU A 73 8.30 -11.52 -15.31
C GLU A 73 8.07 -11.32 -13.81
N GLU A 74 7.74 -12.41 -13.11
CA GLU A 74 7.64 -12.38 -11.64
C GLU A 74 9.02 -12.55 -11.02
N ASP A 75 9.40 -11.60 -10.17
CA ASP A 75 10.59 -11.76 -9.34
C ASP A 75 10.39 -12.90 -8.35
N LEU A 76 11.24 -13.92 -8.44
CA LEU A 76 11.20 -15.06 -7.55
C LEU A 76 11.99 -14.77 -6.28
N TYR A 77 11.27 -14.36 -5.23
CA TYR A 77 11.85 -14.24 -3.90
C TYR A 77 11.99 -15.61 -3.21
N PRO A 78 13.04 -15.80 -2.39
CA PRO A 78 13.17 -16.98 -1.53
C PRO A 78 11.97 -17.10 -0.58
N ASN A 79 11.80 -18.28 0.03
CA ASN A 79 10.65 -18.58 0.90
C ASN A 79 10.46 -17.60 2.07
N THR A 80 11.54 -16.93 2.47
CA THR A 80 11.52 -15.89 3.49
C THR A 80 12.36 -14.70 3.06
N PHE A 81 11.77 -13.50 3.14
CA PHE A 81 12.47 -12.24 2.92
C PHE A 81 11.90 -11.13 3.80
N ILE A 82 12.69 -10.07 3.95
CA ILE A 82 12.35 -8.92 4.77
C ILE A 82 12.22 -7.70 3.86
N ILE A 83 11.16 -6.90 4.04
CA ILE A 83 11.07 -5.55 3.51
C ILE A 83 11.22 -4.58 4.69
N GLU A 84 12.13 -3.62 4.58
CA GLU A 84 12.26 -2.53 5.54
C GLU A 84 11.88 -1.22 4.89
N LEU A 85 11.02 -0.48 5.57
CA LEU A 85 10.40 0.77 5.13
C LEU A 85 10.62 1.81 6.21
N ASP A 86 11.11 2.99 5.83
CA ASP A 86 11.05 4.19 6.66
C ASP A 86 10.10 5.18 5.99
N ILE A 87 9.03 5.52 6.71
CA ILE A 87 7.97 6.40 6.24
C ILE A 87 8.07 7.71 7.01
N ASN A 88 8.21 8.80 6.27
CA ASN A 88 8.10 10.15 6.79
C ASN A 88 6.66 10.62 6.64
N THR A 89 5.97 10.76 7.76
CA THR A 89 4.57 11.15 7.73
C THR A 89 4.32 12.64 7.51
N GLN A 90 5.35 13.50 7.47
CA GLN A 90 5.20 14.93 7.14
C GLN A 90 4.08 15.60 7.97
N VAL A 91 4.21 15.55 9.30
CA VAL A 91 3.14 15.96 10.25
C VAL A 91 2.72 17.42 10.04
N GLU A 92 3.63 18.24 9.54
CA GLU A 92 3.42 19.66 9.22
C GLU A 92 2.37 19.89 8.13
N GLU A 93 2.13 18.89 7.27
CA GLU A 93 1.18 18.99 6.16
C GLU A 93 -0.27 18.64 6.59
N TYR A 94 -0.47 18.21 7.84
CA TYR A 94 -1.78 17.88 8.37
C TYR A 94 -2.54 19.13 8.79
N VAL A 95 -3.77 19.28 8.28
CA VAL A 95 -4.66 20.42 8.59
C VAL A 95 -4.97 20.53 10.08
N MET A 96 -5.03 19.40 10.80
CA MET A 96 -5.35 19.33 12.23
C MET A 96 -4.27 18.60 13.01
N SER A 97 -3.50 19.34 13.81
CA SER A 97 -2.45 18.79 14.68
C SER A 97 -2.97 17.96 15.86
N SER A 98 -4.27 18.06 16.17
CA SER A 98 -4.92 17.30 17.23
C SER A 98 -5.34 15.88 16.80
N VAL A 99 -5.35 15.59 15.51
CA VAL A 99 -5.72 14.28 14.98
C VAL A 99 -4.46 13.42 14.88
N PRO A 100 -4.47 12.19 15.42
CA PRO A 100 -3.32 11.29 15.28
C PRO A 100 -3.08 10.99 13.81
N VAL A 101 -1.81 11.03 13.43
CA VAL A 101 -1.40 10.64 12.08
C VAL A 101 -1.54 9.15 11.94
N MET A 102 -2.30 8.70 10.92
CA MET A 102 -2.57 7.30 10.67
C MET A 102 -2.03 6.90 9.29
N ILE A 103 -1.33 5.77 9.21
CA ILE A 103 -0.89 5.16 7.96
C ILE A 103 -1.77 3.95 7.66
N GLN A 104 -2.30 3.88 6.45
CA GLN A 104 -3.01 2.70 5.96
C GLN A 104 -2.08 1.83 5.13
N VAL A 105 -1.96 0.55 5.48
CA VAL A 105 -1.07 -0.41 4.80
C VAL A 105 -1.85 -1.67 4.43
N LYS A 106 -1.63 -2.17 3.22
CA LYS A 106 -2.17 -3.46 2.77
C LYS A 106 -1.13 -4.20 1.95
N VAL A 107 -0.98 -5.49 2.24
CA VAL A 107 -0.17 -6.41 1.44
C VAL A 107 -1.11 -7.15 0.50
N HIS A 108 -0.80 -7.13 -0.80
CA HIS A 108 -1.65 -7.69 -1.83
C HIS A 108 -0.82 -8.26 -3.00
N ASP A 109 -1.51 -8.90 -3.95
CA ASP A 109 -0.92 -9.38 -5.20
C ASP A 109 -0.36 -8.20 -6.02
N ARG A 110 0.88 -8.29 -6.51
CA ARG A 110 1.57 -7.24 -7.29
C ARG A 110 0.80 -6.79 -8.54
N ARG A 111 -0.13 -7.60 -9.05
CA ARG A 111 -0.96 -7.29 -10.24
C ARG A 111 -2.34 -6.74 -9.89
N ALA A 112 -2.71 -6.71 -8.62
CA ALA A 112 -3.99 -6.18 -8.16
C ALA A 112 -3.85 -4.72 -7.71
N MET A 113 -4.90 -3.92 -7.96
CA MET A 113 -5.10 -2.65 -7.28
C MET A 113 -6.04 -2.88 -6.11
N VAL A 114 -5.67 -2.39 -4.93
CA VAL A 114 -6.47 -2.55 -3.71
C VAL A 114 -6.56 -1.22 -2.97
N ASN A 115 -7.67 -1.04 -2.26
CA ASN A 115 -7.83 0.07 -1.33
C ASN A 115 -7.42 -0.39 0.09
N PRO A 116 -6.41 0.23 0.72
CA PRO A 116 -6.04 -0.13 2.09
C PRO A 116 -7.04 0.40 3.14
N PHE A 117 -7.90 1.36 2.82
CA PHE A 117 -8.91 1.88 3.75
C PHE A 117 -10.10 0.94 3.96
N SER A 118 -10.35 -0.01 3.04
CA SER A 118 -11.47 -0.94 3.16
C SER A 118 -11.12 -2.20 3.96
N ASP A 119 -9.95 -2.79 3.67
CA ASP A 119 -9.51 -4.06 4.27
C ASP A 119 -7.97 -4.12 4.39
N GLY A 120 -7.37 -3.01 4.81
CA GLY A 120 -5.97 -2.91 5.22
C GLY A 120 -5.83 -2.80 6.75
N TYR A 121 -4.63 -2.41 7.17
CA TYR A 121 -4.26 -2.16 8.56
C TYR A 121 -4.00 -0.68 8.77
N SER A 122 -4.55 -0.12 9.84
CA SER A 122 -4.26 1.23 10.29
C SER A 122 -3.16 1.22 11.34
N LEU A 123 -2.09 1.97 11.09
CA LEU A 123 -0.91 2.08 11.95
C LEU A 123 -0.76 3.53 12.43
N GLU A 124 -0.33 3.73 13.66
CA GLU A 124 -0.11 5.07 14.22
C GLU A 124 1.25 5.64 13.79
N GLY A 125 1.26 6.96 13.59
CA GLY A 125 2.45 7.73 13.29
C GLY A 125 3.52 7.68 14.38
N GLY A 126 4.80 7.70 14.02
CA GLY A 126 5.92 7.75 14.98
C GLY A 126 6.25 6.44 15.70
N MET A 127 5.63 5.31 15.32
CA MET A 127 5.89 3.99 15.90
C MET A 127 6.67 3.07 14.95
N GLN A 128 7.27 2.02 15.49
CA GLN A 128 7.89 0.95 14.71
C GLN A 128 7.02 -0.31 14.74
N TYR A 129 6.74 -0.87 13.57
CA TYR A 129 5.90 -2.05 13.41
C TYR A 129 6.67 -3.19 12.75
N ASN A 130 6.35 -4.41 13.19
CA ASN A 130 6.83 -5.66 12.60
C ASN A 130 5.61 -6.48 12.16
N ALA A 131 5.43 -6.62 10.85
CA ALA A 131 4.36 -7.47 10.29
C ALA A 131 4.95 -8.78 9.79
N TYR A 132 4.24 -9.88 10.07
CA TYR A 132 4.55 -11.20 9.55
C TYR A 132 3.42 -11.65 8.63
N VAL A 133 3.75 -11.89 7.38
CA VAL A 133 2.79 -12.24 6.33
C VAL A 133 3.08 -13.66 5.88
N SER A 134 2.09 -14.54 6.02
CA SER A 134 2.14 -15.88 5.44
C SER A 134 1.26 -15.92 4.19
N MET A 135 1.85 -16.18 3.03
CA MET A 135 1.08 -16.30 1.79
C MET A 135 0.48 -17.71 1.68
N VAL A 136 -0.82 -17.85 1.91
CA VAL A 136 -1.56 -19.10 1.71
C VAL A 136 -2.19 -19.11 0.31
N LYS A 137 -1.62 -19.89 -0.63
CA LYS A 137 -2.24 -20.12 -1.94
C LYS A 137 -3.26 -21.26 -1.83
N VAL A 138 -4.54 -20.94 -1.93
CA VAL A 138 -5.61 -21.95 -2.00
C VAL A 138 -5.79 -22.38 -3.45
N LEU A 139 -5.34 -23.58 -3.78
CA LEU A 139 -5.62 -24.20 -5.08
C LEU A 139 -6.96 -24.95 -4.99
N VAL A 140 -7.99 -24.39 -5.60
CA VAL A 140 -9.27 -25.09 -5.76
C VAL A 140 -9.17 -25.97 -7.01
N PHE A 141 -8.95 -27.26 -6.80
CA PHE A 141 -9.08 -28.24 -7.87
C PHE A 141 -10.57 -28.64 -7.97
N THR A 142 -11.16 -28.45 -9.14
CA THR A 142 -12.49 -28.96 -9.47
C THR A 142 -12.44 -30.48 -9.64
N GLY A 143 -12.30 -31.20 -8.53
CA GLY A 143 -12.25 -32.66 -8.46
C GLY A 143 -11.42 -33.13 -7.27
N LEU A 144 -12.03 -33.99 -6.42
CA LEU A 144 -11.52 -34.77 -5.26
C LEU A 144 -10.00 -34.76 -4.96
N LEU A 145 -9.38 -33.59 -4.78
CA LEU A 145 -7.97 -33.43 -4.43
C LEU A 145 -7.85 -32.41 -3.29
N LYS A 146 -7.18 -32.82 -2.22
CA LYS A 146 -6.92 -31.99 -1.04
C LYS A 146 -6.09 -30.76 -1.42
N CYS A 147 -6.50 -29.60 -0.94
CA CYS A 147 -5.75 -28.34 -0.99
C CYS A 147 -4.39 -28.53 -0.28
N ARG A 148 -3.29 -28.15 -0.94
CA ARG A 148 -1.96 -28.04 -0.32
C ARG A 148 -1.68 -26.56 -0.06
N VAL A 149 -1.51 -26.20 1.22
CA VAL A 149 -1.06 -24.87 1.63
C VAL A 149 0.45 -24.82 1.51
N PHE A 150 0.98 -23.80 0.83
CA PHE A 150 2.38 -23.42 0.90
C PHE A 150 2.48 -22.21 1.82
N GLU A 151 3.44 -22.18 2.73
CA GLU A 151 3.70 -21.03 3.59
C GLU A 151 5.00 -20.34 3.11
N LYS A 152 4.87 -19.11 2.61
CA LYS A 152 6.00 -18.19 2.42
C LYS A 152 5.86 -17.06 3.42
N GLY A 153 6.95 -16.71 4.11
CA GLY A 153 6.98 -15.67 5.13
C GLY A 153 7.56 -14.37 4.61
N LEU A 154 6.79 -13.29 4.60
CA LEU A 154 7.28 -11.92 4.41
C LEU A 154 7.29 -11.22 5.76
N TYR A 155 8.42 -10.64 6.13
CA TYR A 155 8.54 -9.78 7.30
C TYR A 155 8.64 -8.32 6.85
N ILE A 156 7.83 -7.45 7.42
CA ILE A 156 7.84 -6.02 7.10
C ILE A 156 8.19 -5.24 8.36
N ASN A 157 9.32 -4.54 8.33
CA ASN A 157 9.66 -3.55 9.34
C ASN A 157 9.26 -2.18 8.83
N ILE A 158 8.31 -1.54 9.50
CA ILE A 158 7.90 -0.17 9.18
C ILE A 158 8.40 0.69 10.33
N LYS A 159 9.40 1.51 10.04
CA LYS A 159 9.81 2.59 10.92
C LYS A 159 9.11 3.86 10.47
N ASN A 160 8.63 4.61 11.44
CA ASN A 160 8.00 5.88 11.20
C ASN A 160 8.70 6.92 12.05
N THR A 161 9.36 7.88 11.41
CA THR A 161 9.95 9.02 12.10
C THR A 161 8.97 10.18 12.12
N LYS A 162 8.50 10.52 13.32
CA LYS A 162 7.93 11.83 13.62
C LYS A 162 9.11 12.80 13.72
N ARG A 163 9.30 13.68 12.74
CA ARG A 163 10.19 14.83 12.89
C ARG A 163 9.40 16.05 13.31
#